data_AF-A0A960B2V1-F1
#
_entry.id   AF-A0A960B2V1-F1
#
_cell.length_a   1.000
_cell.length_b   1.000
_cell.length_c   1.000
_cell.angle_alpha   90.00
_cell.angle_beta   90.00
_cell.angle_gamma   90.00
#
_symmetry.space_group_name_H-M   'P 1'
#
loop_
_entity.id
_entity.type
_entity.pdbx_description
1 polymer ?
#
loop_
_entity_poly.entity_id
_entity_poly.type
_entity_poly.pdbx_seq_one_letter_code
_entity_poly.pdbx_strand_id
1 'polypeptide(L)'
;TQLELPDGLDPAQLFETEGAGAIGAAVEGASPLGDAMINHLLRTAGHWTETDVRQNLIHQAARILGSRGSEHWLDGFERLRHRLHLAPGILEHQTVTESIERDRNHPAYAQARIDEINAEGRKKTAKTDPQTRRRATEARLATATTTTSRPRPDVPPSRPDHEGPGR
;
A
#
# COMPACT_ATOMS: atom_id res chain seq x y z
N THR A 1 -0.34 21.09 -0.74
CA THR A 1 0.19 21.24 -2.12
C THR A 1 1.28 20.20 -2.32
N GLN A 2 1.47 19.70 -3.55
CA GLN A 2 2.60 18.83 -3.92
C GLN A 2 3.58 19.65 -4.73
N LEU A 3 4.83 19.71 -4.25
CA LEU A 3 5.95 20.33 -4.94
C LEU A 3 6.55 19.29 -5.89
N GLU A 4 6.60 19.59 -7.19
CA GLU A 4 7.42 18.83 -8.13
C GLU A 4 8.66 19.67 -8.43
N LEU A 5 9.83 19.18 -8.02
CA LEU A 5 11.13 19.77 -8.34
C LEU A 5 11.57 19.25 -9.72
N PRO A 6 12.43 19.99 -10.45
CA PRO A 6 13.03 19.48 -11.68
C PRO A 6 13.69 18.11 -11.45
N ASP A 7 13.60 17.23 -12.46
CA ASP A 7 14.07 15.84 -12.35
C ASP A 7 15.52 15.77 -11.86
N GLY A 8 15.74 15.08 -10.74
CA GLY A 8 17.06 14.82 -10.17
C GLY A 8 17.65 15.95 -9.33
N LEU A 9 16.96 17.08 -9.16
CA LEU A 9 17.40 18.18 -8.30
C LEU A 9 16.65 18.17 -6.97
N ASP A 10 17.40 18.00 -5.89
CA ASP A 10 16.86 18.25 -4.55
C ASP A 10 16.71 19.77 -4.29
N PRO A 11 15.96 20.19 -3.26
CA PRO A 11 15.77 21.62 -2.99
C PRO A 11 17.07 22.39 -2.72
N ALA A 12 18.10 21.74 -2.18
CA ALA A 12 19.38 22.38 -1.89
C ALA A 12 20.16 22.61 -3.19
N GLN A 13 20.19 21.61 -4.07
CA GLN A 13 20.81 21.71 -5.38
C GLN A 13 20.10 22.74 -6.27
N LEU A 14 18.76 22.79 -6.24
CA LEU A 14 18.00 23.82 -6.98
C LEU A 14 18.30 25.22 -6.46
N PHE A 15 18.44 25.39 -5.14
CA PHE A 15 18.83 26.67 -4.56
C PHE A 15 20.26 27.08 -4.93
N GLU A 16 21.21 26.14 -4.93
CA GLU A 16 22.61 26.39 -5.30
C GLU A 16 22.76 26.73 -6.79
N THR A 17 21.96 26.11 -7.67
CA THR A 17 22.07 26.26 -9.13
C THR A 17 21.24 27.42 -9.69
N GLU A 18 20.02 27.63 -9.21
CA GLU A 18 19.06 28.58 -9.77
C GLU A 18 18.60 29.66 -8.76
N GLY A 19 19.02 29.53 -7.50
CA GLY A 19 18.76 30.53 -6.46
C GLY A 19 17.36 30.47 -5.84
N ALA A 20 17.10 31.39 -4.91
CA ALA A 20 15.85 31.47 -4.16
C ALA A 20 14.60 31.65 -5.04
N GLY A 21 14.75 32.31 -6.18
CA GLY A 21 13.65 32.56 -7.12
C GLY A 21 13.08 31.28 -7.72
N ALA A 22 13.92 30.27 -7.99
CA ALA A 22 13.49 28.98 -8.51
C ALA A 22 12.69 28.18 -7.48
N ILE A 23 13.09 28.25 -6.21
CA ILE A 23 12.32 27.66 -5.10
C ILE A 23 10.94 28.33 -4.99
N GLY A 24 10.90 29.66 -5.08
CA GLY A 24 9.64 30.42 -5.08
C GLY A 24 8.72 30.00 -6.23
N ALA A 25 9.26 29.94 -7.45
CA ALA A 25 8.52 29.51 -8.63
C ALA A 25 8.01 28.06 -8.51
N ALA A 26 8.79 27.15 -7.95
CA ALA A 26 8.38 25.76 -7.72
C ALA A 26 7.24 25.67 -6.69
N VAL A 27 7.26 26.52 -5.66
CA VAL A 27 6.19 26.59 -4.65
C VAL A 27 4.91 27.20 -5.24
N GLU A 28 5.04 28.26 -6.04
CA GLU A 28 3.90 28.90 -6.71
C GLU A 28 3.26 28.02 -7.78
N GLY A 29 4.07 27.24 -8.51
CA GLY A 29 3.61 26.27 -9.50
C GLY A 29 3.11 24.95 -8.90
N ALA A 30 3.20 24.77 -7.58
CA ALA A 30 2.87 23.52 -6.92
C ALA A 30 1.38 23.17 -7.09
N SER A 31 1.11 21.96 -7.58
CA SER A 31 -0.26 21.48 -7.69
C SER A 31 -0.91 21.34 -6.31
N PRO A 32 -2.21 21.64 -6.16
CA PRO A 32 -2.93 21.32 -4.94
C PRO A 32 -2.81 19.83 -4.61
N LEU A 33 -2.65 19.48 -3.32
CA LEU A 33 -2.40 18.09 -2.91
C LEU A 33 -3.50 17.14 -3.37
N GLY A 34 -4.77 17.57 -3.30
CA GLY A 34 -5.89 16.75 -3.77
C GLY A 34 -5.82 16.42 -5.25
N ASP A 35 -5.34 17.34 -6.10
CA ASP A 35 -5.19 17.09 -7.54
C ASP A 35 -4.08 16.09 -7.83
N ALA A 36 -2.98 16.24 -7.11
CA ALA A 36 -1.86 15.31 -7.08
C ALA A 36 -2.30 13.89 -6.66
N MET A 37 -3.04 13.78 -5.56
CA MET A 37 -3.57 12.49 -5.06
C MET A 37 -4.53 11.84 -6.06
N ILE A 38 -5.44 12.61 -6.68
CA ILE A 38 -6.34 12.10 -7.72
C ILE A 38 -5.54 11.61 -8.94
N ASN A 39 -4.52 12.37 -9.38
CA ASN A 39 -3.67 11.96 -10.50
C ASN A 39 -2.88 10.68 -10.18
N HIS A 40 -2.36 10.55 -8.96
CA HIS A 40 -1.69 9.33 -8.50
C HIS A 40 -2.65 8.13 -8.47
N LEU A 41 -3.85 8.33 -7.93
CA LEU A 41 -4.90 7.31 -7.87
C LEU A 41 -5.25 6.81 -9.28
N LEU A 42 -5.49 7.73 -10.23
CA LEU A 42 -5.75 7.39 -11.63
C LEU A 42 -4.60 6.56 -12.23
N ARG A 43 -3.35 6.95 -11.98
CA ARG A 43 -2.17 6.27 -12.51
C ARG A 43 -1.98 4.85 -11.96
N THR A 44 -2.46 4.59 -10.75
CA THR A 44 -2.17 3.34 -10.00
C THR A 44 -3.37 2.41 -9.86
N ALA A 45 -4.60 2.86 -10.17
CA ALA A 45 -5.82 2.10 -9.93
C ALA A 45 -5.96 0.79 -10.73
N GLY A 46 -5.08 0.50 -11.70
CA GLY A 46 -5.24 -0.67 -12.59
C GLY A 46 -6.20 -0.39 -13.75
N HIS A 47 -6.73 -1.42 -14.39
CA HIS A 47 -7.58 -1.26 -15.58
C HIS A 47 -9.00 -0.81 -15.20
N TRP A 48 -9.37 0.41 -15.58
CA TRP A 48 -10.68 1.00 -15.24
C TRP A 48 -11.88 0.36 -15.93
N THR A 49 -11.64 -0.58 -16.85
CA THR A 49 -12.69 -1.42 -17.45
C THR A 49 -13.26 -2.43 -16.46
N GLU A 50 -12.51 -2.77 -15.41
CA GLU A 50 -12.98 -3.63 -14.32
C GLU A 50 -13.94 -2.84 -13.41
N THR A 51 -15.15 -3.37 -13.21
CA THR A 51 -16.21 -2.69 -12.46
C THR A 51 -15.79 -2.36 -11.02
N ASP A 52 -15.16 -3.31 -10.32
CA ASP A 52 -14.73 -3.14 -8.93
C ASP A 52 -13.64 -2.05 -8.81
N VAL A 53 -12.69 -2.06 -9.74
CA VAL A 53 -11.63 -1.03 -9.83
C VAL A 53 -12.25 0.33 -10.07
N ARG A 54 -13.19 0.42 -11.01
CA ARG A 54 -13.86 1.68 -11.36
C ARG A 54 -14.68 2.22 -10.19
N GLN A 55 -15.40 1.36 -9.48
CA GLN A 55 -16.20 1.76 -8.32
C GLN A 55 -15.30 2.22 -7.16
N ASN A 56 -14.22 1.50 -6.88
CA ASN A 56 -13.25 1.91 -5.86
C ASN A 56 -12.58 3.24 -6.24
N LEU A 57 -12.25 3.43 -7.52
CA LEU A 57 -11.68 4.69 -8.03
C LEU A 57 -12.63 5.87 -7.83
N ILE A 58 -13.92 5.71 -8.16
CA ILE A 58 -14.96 6.74 -7.93
C ILE A 58 -15.04 7.08 -6.44
N HIS A 59 -15.09 6.06 -5.58
CA HIS A 59 -15.19 6.26 -4.14
C HIS A 59 -13.98 7.00 -3.56
N GLN A 60 -12.77 6.59 -3.90
CA GLN A 60 -11.54 7.24 -3.43
C GLN A 60 -11.40 8.67 -3.97
N ALA A 61 -11.72 8.90 -5.25
CA ALA A 61 -11.69 10.23 -5.86
C ALA A 61 -12.74 11.15 -5.22
N ALA A 62 -13.96 10.65 -4.98
CA ALA A 62 -15.03 11.39 -4.34
C ALA A 62 -14.67 11.82 -2.93
N ARG A 63 -13.97 10.96 -2.18
CA ARG A 63 -13.46 11.25 -0.84
C ARG A 63 -12.42 12.36 -0.84
N ILE A 64 -11.46 12.31 -1.77
CA ILE A 64 -10.46 13.36 -1.93
C ILE A 64 -11.14 14.69 -2.27
N LEU A 65 -12.12 14.69 -3.17
CA LEU A 65 -12.89 15.90 -3.50
C LEU A 65 -13.69 16.42 -2.30
N GLY A 66 -14.39 15.53 -1.59
CA GLY A 66 -15.18 15.89 -0.41
C GLY A 66 -14.34 16.61 0.65
N SER A 67 -13.07 16.21 0.81
CA SER A 67 -12.07 16.84 1.70
C SER A 67 -11.62 18.25 1.32
N ARG A 68 -11.93 18.75 0.13
CA ARG A 68 -11.39 20.03 -0.36
C ARG A 68 -12.31 21.23 -0.17
N GLY A 69 -13.56 21.04 0.26
CA GLY A 69 -14.56 22.12 0.25
C GLY A 69 -15.29 22.22 -1.09
N SER A 70 -16.55 22.68 -1.04
CA SER A 70 -17.47 22.65 -2.18
C SER A 70 -17.10 23.61 -3.30
N GLU A 71 -16.31 24.64 -3.00
CA GLU A 71 -15.76 25.61 -3.95
C GLU A 71 -14.85 24.99 -5.01
N HIS A 72 -14.29 23.81 -4.74
CA HIS A 72 -13.37 23.10 -5.65
C HIS A 72 -14.00 21.90 -6.36
N TRP A 73 -15.30 21.64 -6.12
CA TRP A 73 -15.93 20.42 -6.59
C TRP A 73 -16.23 20.43 -8.08
N LEU A 74 -16.76 21.54 -8.62
CA LEU A 74 -17.20 21.62 -10.02
C LEU A 74 -16.06 21.30 -11.00
N ASP A 75 -14.93 21.99 -10.85
CA ASP A 75 -13.74 21.76 -11.69
C ASP A 75 -13.21 20.32 -11.55
N GLY A 76 -13.25 19.79 -10.33
CA GLY A 76 -12.87 18.41 -10.04
C GLY A 76 -13.79 17.39 -10.73
N PHE A 77 -15.10 17.63 -10.69
CA PHE A 77 -16.11 16.79 -11.33
C PHE A 77 -15.96 16.79 -12.83
N GLU A 78 -15.84 17.96 -13.45
CA GLU A 78 -15.65 18.05 -14.90
C GLU A 78 -14.38 17.32 -15.33
N ARG A 79 -13.24 17.55 -14.66
CA ARG A 79 -11.98 16.89 -15.02
C ARG A 79 -12.07 15.36 -14.94
N LEU A 80 -12.66 14.84 -13.87
CA LEU A 80 -12.79 13.40 -13.66
C LEU A 80 -13.83 12.77 -14.58
N ARG A 81 -14.95 13.46 -14.84
CA ARG A 81 -15.99 13.00 -15.76
C ARG A 81 -15.43 12.77 -17.16
N HIS A 82 -14.64 13.71 -17.68
CA HIS A 82 -14.04 13.58 -19.01
C HIS A 82 -13.00 12.47 -19.07
N ARG A 83 -12.16 12.32 -18.04
CA ARG A 83 -11.12 11.28 -18.00
C ARG A 83 -11.68 9.87 -17.82
N LEU A 84 -12.72 9.73 -17.01
CA LEU A 84 -13.28 8.43 -16.64
C LEU A 84 -14.51 8.04 -17.47
N HIS A 85 -14.99 8.93 -18.35
CA HIS A 85 -16.23 8.76 -19.12
C HIS A 85 -17.42 8.36 -18.21
N LEU A 86 -17.57 9.10 -17.10
CA LEU A 86 -18.67 8.90 -16.16
C LEU A 86 -19.92 9.67 -16.63
N ALA A 87 -21.09 9.12 -16.32
CA ALA A 87 -22.32 9.87 -16.46
C ALA A 87 -22.35 11.02 -15.43
N PRO A 88 -22.97 12.17 -15.77
CA PRO A 88 -23.21 13.23 -14.81
C PRO A 88 -23.95 12.71 -13.58
N GLY A 89 -23.64 13.25 -12.40
CA GLY A 89 -24.30 12.95 -11.14
C GLY A 89 -23.68 11.81 -10.32
N ILE A 90 -22.93 10.89 -10.95
CA ILE A 90 -22.32 9.74 -10.23
C ILE A 90 -21.29 10.22 -9.22
N LEU A 91 -20.36 11.07 -9.67
CA LEU A 91 -19.26 11.54 -8.84
C LEU A 91 -19.73 12.60 -7.84
N GLU A 92 -20.65 13.45 -8.28
CA GLU A 92 -21.29 14.50 -7.50
C GLU A 92 -22.04 13.92 -6.31
N HIS A 93 -22.89 12.92 -6.54
CA HIS A 93 -23.63 12.24 -5.48
C HIS A 93 -22.66 11.60 -4.47
N GLN A 94 -21.67 10.85 -4.94
CA GLN A 94 -20.72 10.20 -4.03
C GLN A 94 -19.94 11.22 -3.21
N THR A 95 -19.47 12.32 -3.81
CA THR A 95 -18.72 13.36 -3.09
C THR A 95 -19.57 14.04 -2.01
N VAL A 96 -20.84 14.33 -2.30
CA VAL A 96 -21.77 14.89 -1.32
C VAL A 96 -21.98 13.91 -0.17
N THR A 97 -22.21 12.63 -0.46
CA THR A 97 -22.37 11.59 0.57
C THR A 97 -21.15 11.52 1.49
N GLU A 98 -19.94 11.46 0.92
CA GLU A 98 -18.69 11.39 1.70
C GLU A 98 -18.46 12.64 2.55
N SER A 99 -18.77 13.82 2.01
CA SER A 99 -18.65 15.07 2.77
C SER A 99 -19.62 15.09 3.96
N ILE A 100 -20.88 14.73 3.73
CA ILE A 100 -21.90 14.69 4.80
C ILE A 100 -21.52 13.67 5.88
N GLU A 101 -21.07 12.47 5.49
CA GLU A 101 -20.66 11.45 6.45
C GLU A 101 -19.47 11.89 7.30
N ARG A 102 -18.47 12.53 6.67
CA ARG A 102 -17.34 13.12 7.38
C ARG A 102 -17.80 14.20 8.36
N ASP A 103 -18.63 15.13 7.89
CA ASP A 103 -19.02 16.31 8.68
C ASP A 103 -19.98 15.95 9.83
N ARG A 104 -20.81 14.92 9.65
CA ARG A 104 -21.75 14.43 10.68
C ARG A 104 -21.02 13.91 11.93
N ASN A 105 -19.91 13.20 11.77
CA ASN A 105 -19.11 12.71 12.90
C ASN A 105 -17.64 12.56 12.52
N HIS A 106 -16.95 13.70 12.48
CA HIS A 106 -15.57 13.76 12.02
C HIS A 106 -14.61 12.83 12.79
N PRO A 107 -14.66 12.73 14.14
CA PRO A 107 -13.79 11.81 14.87
C PRO A 107 -14.03 10.34 14.52
N ALA A 108 -15.29 9.91 14.44
CA ALA A 108 -15.61 8.52 14.11
C ALA A 108 -15.24 8.19 12.66
N TYR A 109 -15.47 9.12 11.74
CA TYR A 109 -15.04 8.99 10.35
C TYR A 109 -13.53 8.80 10.28
N ALA A 110 -12.75 9.68 10.92
CA ALA A 110 -11.30 9.59 10.94
C ALA A 110 -10.78 8.27 11.52
N GLN A 111 -11.37 7.80 12.62
CA GLN A 111 -10.99 6.53 13.23
C GLN A 111 -11.28 5.34 12.30
N ALA A 112 -12.48 5.28 11.71
CA ALA A 112 -12.82 4.24 10.74
C ALA A 112 -11.85 4.24 9.55
N ARG A 113 -11.38 5.42 9.12
CA ARG A 113 -10.39 5.53 8.06
C ARG A 113 -9.03 4.97 8.44
N ILE A 114 -8.54 5.28 9.64
CA ILE A 114 -7.28 4.75 10.15
C ILE A 114 -7.37 3.22 10.23
N ASP A 115 -8.49 2.68 10.71
CA ASP A 115 -8.69 1.24 10.84
C ASP A 115 -8.73 0.52 9.48
N GLU A 116 -9.36 1.11 8.47
CA GLU A 116 -9.35 0.59 7.11
C GLU A 116 -7.94 0.56 6.51
N ILE A 117 -7.18 1.65 6.63
CA ILE A 117 -5.80 1.74 6.14
C ILE A 117 -4.92 0.69 6.83
N ASN A 118 -5.07 0.53 8.14
CA ASN A 118 -4.36 -0.49 8.91
C ASN A 118 -4.75 -1.90 8.47
N ALA A 119 -6.03 -2.15 8.17
CA ALA A 119 -6.50 -3.43 7.67
C ALA A 119 -5.93 -3.75 6.28
N GLU A 120 -5.85 -2.77 5.39
CA GLU A 120 -5.19 -2.93 4.08
C GLU A 120 -3.69 -3.20 4.24
N GLY A 121 -3.01 -2.49 5.14
CA GLY A 121 -1.61 -2.73 5.48
C GLY A 121 -1.37 -4.16 5.94
N ARG A 122 -2.24 -4.69 6.81
CA ARG A 122 -2.22 -6.09 7.25
C ARG A 122 -2.45 -7.07 6.09
N LYS A 123 -3.40 -6.80 5.18
CA LYS A 123 -3.65 -7.65 4.00
C LYS A 123 -2.43 -7.71 3.07
N LYS A 124 -1.71 -6.59 2.89
CA LYS A 124 -0.52 -6.53 2.03
C LYS A 124 0.65 -7.31 2.65
N THR A 125 0.93 -7.11 3.95
CA THR A 125 1.96 -7.88 4.67
C THR A 125 1.65 -9.37 4.70
N ALA A 126 0.39 -9.75 4.93
CA ALA A 126 -0.06 -11.14 4.90
C ALA A 126 -0.05 -11.78 3.50
N LYS A 127 0.05 -11.01 2.40
CA LYS A 127 0.28 -11.55 1.05
C LYS A 127 1.77 -11.75 0.75
N THR A 128 2.63 -10.91 1.32
CA THR A 128 4.08 -11.03 1.17
C THR A 128 4.68 -12.16 2.02
N ASP A 129 4.21 -12.33 3.26
CA ASP A 129 4.66 -13.38 4.19
C ASP A 129 4.46 -14.84 3.71
N PRO A 130 3.36 -15.25 3.05
CA PRO A 130 3.17 -16.63 2.61
C PRO A 130 4.18 -17.09 1.55
N GLN A 131 4.72 -16.20 0.71
CA GLN A 131 5.80 -16.55 -0.21
C GLN A 131 7.13 -16.75 0.55
N THR A 132 7.42 -15.92 1.54
CA THR A 132 8.62 -16.06 2.40
C THR A 132 8.54 -17.33 3.25
N ARG A 133 7.36 -17.62 3.81
CA ARG A 133 7.10 -18.86 4.56
C ARG A 133 7.24 -20.10 3.68
N ARG A 134 6.72 -20.10 2.44
CA ARG A 134 6.88 -21.20 1.48
C ARG A 134 8.36 -21.48 1.19
N ARG A 135 9.14 -20.44 0.86
CA ARG A 135 10.60 -20.56 0.63
C ARG A 135 11.34 -21.07 1.87
N ALA A 136 10.95 -20.65 3.07
CA ALA A 136 11.54 -21.12 4.32
C ALA A 136 11.23 -22.61 4.59
N THR A 137 10.01 -23.07 4.29
CA THR A 137 9.67 -24.50 4.36
C THR A 137 10.40 -25.33 3.31
N GLU A 138 10.54 -24.84 2.07
CA GLU A 138 11.31 -25.52 1.02
C GLU A 138 12.80 -25.62 1.39
N ALA A 139 13.38 -24.54 1.91
CA ALA A 139 14.75 -24.55 2.41
C ALA A 139 14.94 -25.58 3.54
N ARG A 140 14.01 -25.64 4.51
CA ARG A 140 14.05 -26.64 5.60
C ARG A 140 13.90 -28.07 5.10
N LEU A 141 13.07 -28.30 4.08
CA LEU A 141 12.91 -29.62 3.46
C LEU A 141 14.19 -30.06 2.72
N ALA A 142 14.87 -29.11 2.07
CA ALA A 142 16.15 -29.34 1.39
C ALA A 142 17.30 -29.64 2.38
N THR A 143 17.30 -29.01 3.57
CA THR A 143 18.30 -29.32 4.61
C THR A 143 18.05 -30.69 5.27
N ALA A 144 16.78 -31.10 5.39
CA ALA A 144 16.42 -32.40 5.96
C ALA A 144 16.77 -33.59 5.04
N THR A 145 16.78 -33.37 3.71
CA THR A 145 17.15 -34.39 2.73
C THR A 145 18.67 -34.58 2.59
N THR A 146 19.48 -33.62 3.04
CA THR A 146 20.96 -33.71 3.01
C THR A 146 21.57 -34.37 4.26
N THR A 147 20.82 -34.57 5.35
CA THR A 147 21.35 -35.09 6.62
C THR A 147 21.07 -36.58 6.89
N THR A 148 20.50 -37.33 5.94
CA THR A 148 20.35 -38.79 6.07
C THR A 148 21.60 -39.53 5.60
N SER A 149 22.71 -39.38 6.31
CA SER A 149 23.83 -40.35 6.27
C SER A 149 23.94 -41.02 7.63
N ARG A 150 23.33 -42.22 7.71
CA ARG A 150 23.28 -43.10 8.87
C ARG A 150 24.64 -43.76 9.10
N PRO A 151 25.29 -43.66 10.28
CA PRO A 151 26.39 -44.54 10.61
C PRO A 151 25.85 -45.90 11.09
N ARG A 152 26.40 -46.97 10.53
CA ARG A 152 26.12 -48.38 10.82
C ARG A 152 26.87 -48.77 12.11
N PRO A 153 26.29 -49.51 13.08
CA PRO A 153 27.06 -50.05 14.19
C PRO A 153 27.70 -51.39 13.79
N ASP A 154 29.04 -51.45 13.86
CA ASP A 154 29.84 -52.68 13.79
C ASP A 154 29.89 -53.38 15.16
N VAL A 155 29.82 -54.72 15.14
CA VAL A 155 30.00 -55.70 16.23
C VAL A 155 30.72 -56.89 15.55
N PRO A 156 31.56 -57.81 16.15
CA PRO A 156 31.87 -58.24 17.55
C PRO A 156 33.42 -58.40 17.82
N PRO A 157 34.03 -59.14 18.83
CA PRO A 157 33.55 -60.29 19.63
C PRO A 157 33.95 -60.50 21.13
N SER A 158 33.10 -61.28 21.80
CA SER A 158 33.29 -62.40 22.77
C SER A 158 34.12 -62.33 24.09
N ARG A 159 33.36 -62.45 25.21
CA ARG A 159 33.49 -63.28 26.47
C ARG A 159 34.74 -63.19 27.39
N PRO A 160 34.72 -63.69 28.66
CA PRO A 160 33.63 -64.24 29.49
C PRO A 160 33.56 -63.82 31.00
N ASP A 161 32.44 -64.20 31.64
CA ASP A 161 32.16 -64.60 33.05
C ASP A 161 32.62 -63.68 34.22
N HIS A 162 31.83 -63.38 35.27
CA HIS A 162 31.32 -64.31 36.28
C HIS A 162 30.22 -63.67 37.16
N GLU A 163 29.36 -64.54 37.70
CA GLU A 163 28.74 -64.54 39.04
C GLU A 163 27.69 -63.47 39.42
N GLY A 164 26.44 -63.93 39.60
CA GLY A 164 25.45 -63.32 40.51
C GLY A 164 25.83 -63.57 41.98
N PRO A 165 24.89 -63.62 42.95
CA PRO A 165 23.46 -63.30 42.97
C PRO A 165 23.20 -62.05 43.86
N GLY A 166 22.06 -61.36 43.87
CA GLY A 166 20.71 -61.82 44.24
C GLY A 166 20.31 -61.23 45.60
N ARG A 167 19.35 -60.30 45.60
CA ARG A 167 18.07 -60.35 46.33
C ARG A 167 17.32 -59.04 46.18
#